data_AF-A0A4S8MLB2-F1
#
_entry.id   AF-A0A4S8MLB2-F1
#
_cell.length_a   1.000
_cell.length_b   1.000
_cell.length_c   1.000
_cell.angle_alpha   90.00
_cell.angle_beta   90.00
_cell.angle_gamma   90.00
#
_symmetry.space_group_name_H-M   'P 1'
#
loop_
_entity.id
_entity.type
_entity.pdbx_description
1 polymer ?
#
loop_
_entity_poly.entity_id
_entity_poly.type
_entity_poly.pdbx_seq_one_letter_code
_entity_poly.pdbx_strand_id
1 'polypeptide(L)'
;MASESSSTDPSTFVFPPPLESTTITIEFCDRCRWLHRATWIQTELLLTFGPPVIGSVTLIPRMSDETAGRFRVWVSIPGQEASLVWDRKTEGGFPELKVLKQRVRDLVQPDKSLGHSDNKH
;
A
#
# COMPACT_ATOMS: atom_id res chain seq x y z
N MET A 1 -36.62 23.91 -7.14
CA MET A 1 -35.79 23.33 -8.21
C MET A 1 -34.35 23.55 -7.81
N ALA A 2 -33.72 22.53 -7.21
CA ALA A 2 -32.35 22.64 -6.72
C ALA A 2 -31.37 22.47 -7.89
N SER A 3 -30.35 23.32 -7.92
CA SER A 3 -29.29 23.41 -8.91
C SER A 3 -28.41 22.15 -8.95
N GLU A 4 -28.57 21.34 -10.00
CA GLU A 4 -27.80 20.12 -10.29
C GLU A 4 -26.47 20.37 -11.03
N SER A 5 -26.03 21.61 -11.22
CA SER A 5 -24.97 21.93 -12.20
C SER A 5 -23.53 21.80 -11.69
N SER A 6 -23.28 21.52 -10.41
CA SER A 6 -21.91 21.53 -9.86
C SER A 6 -21.20 20.17 -9.91
N SER A 7 -21.90 19.05 -10.10
CA SER A 7 -21.29 17.71 -10.07
C SER A 7 -20.70 17.28 -11.42
N THR A 8 -21.02 17.99 -12.51
CA THR A 8 -20.61 17.63 -13.88
C THR A 8 -19.59 18.58 -14.50
N ASP A 9 -19.22 19.67 -13.83
CA ASP A 9 -18.27 20.66 -14.35
C ASP A 9 -16.82 20.32 -13.94
N PRO A 10 -15.95 19.89 -14.87
CA PRO A 10 -14.57 19.52 -14.54
C PRO A 10 -13.72 20.68 -14.01
N SER A 11 -14.13 21.94 -14.23
CA SER A 11 -13.42 23.10 -13.69
C SER A 11 -13.56 23.24 -12.17
N THR A 12 -14.55 22.55 -11.58
CA THR A 12 -14.76 22.49 -10.12
C THR A 12 -14.02 21.35 -9.44
N PHE A 13 -13.40 20.43 -10.21
CA PHE A 13 -12.72 19.27 -9.66
C PHE A 13 -11.37 19.66 -9.04
N VAL A 14 -11.13 19.19 -7.82
CA VAL A 14 -9.89 19.42 -7.08
C VAL A 14 -9.06 18.14 -7.10
N PHE A 15 -7.77 18.26 -7.40
CA PHE A 15 -6.84 17.14 -7.32
C PHE A 15 -6.77 16.62 -5.86
N PRO A 16 -7.02 15.32 -5.61
CA PRO A 16 -6.92 14.77 -4.26
C PRO A 16 -5.44 14.64 -3.88
N PRO A 17 -4.91 15.37 -2.87
CA PRO A 17 -3.51 15.26 -2.49
C PRO A 17 -3.27 13.93 -1.76
N PRO A 18 -2.46 13.00 -2.29
CA PRO A 18 -2.25 11.69 -1.68
C PRO A 18 -1.31 11.69 -0.46
N LEU A 19 -0.72 12.84 -0.10
CA LEU A 19 0.47 12.92 0.77
C LEU A 19 0.19 13.31 2.24
N GLU A 20 -1.04 13.71 2.58
CA GLU A 20 -1.37 14.13 3.96
C GLU A 20 -1.85 12.98 4.85
N SER A 21 -1.78 11.73 4.36
CA SER A 21 -2.31 10.55 5.05
C SER A 21 -1.29 9.42 5.05
N THR A 22 -1.56 8.36 5.83
CA THR A 22 -0.75 7.14 5.81
C THR A 22 -0.77 6.51 4.42
N THR A 23 0.41 6.21 3.87
CA THR A 23 0.57 5.60 2.55
C THR A 23 1.41 4.33 2.62
N ILE A 24 1.11 3.37 1.75
CA ILE A 24 1.96 2.21 1.51
C ILE A 24 2.64 2.36 0.16
N THR A 25 3.93 2.08 0.08
CA THR A 25 4.69 2.06 -1.18
C THR A 25 5.22 0.67 -1.46
N ILE A 26 4.89 0.12 -2.62
CA ILE A 26 5.39 -1.16 -3.11
C ILE A 26 6.39 -0.89 -4.24
N GLU A 27 7.67 -1.01 -3.95
CA GLU A 27 8.72 -0.97 -4.98
C GLU A 27 8.95 -2.37 -5.53
N PHE A 28 8.99 -2.53 -6.85
CA PHE A 28 9.25 -3.83 -7.46
C PHE A 28 10.14 -3.73 -8.71
N CYS A 29 10.92 -4.78 -8.94
CA CYS A 29 11.65 -4.97 -10.19
C CYS A 29 10.67 -5.18 -11.34
N ASP A 30 10.56 -4.21 -12.24
CA ASP A 30 9.60 -4.26 -13.35
C ASP A 30 10.06 -5.25 -14.45
N ARG A 31 11.38 -5.31 -14.71
CA ARG A 31 12.01 -6.33 -15.57
C ARG A 31 11.72 -7.77 -15.14
N CYS A 32 11.40 -7.98 -13.86
CA CYS A 32 11.11 -9.28 -13.29
C CYS A 32 9.65 -9.73 -13.50
N ARG A 33 8.82 -8.90 -14.16
CA ARG A 33 7.38 -9.15 -14.41
C ARG A 33 6.56 -9.36 -13.14
N TRP A 34 6.88 -8.63 -12.07
CA TRP A 34 6.20 -8.75 -10.76
C TRP A 34 5.05 -7.77 -10.56
N LEU A 35 4.69 -6.97 -11.57
CA LEU A 35 3.57 -6.03 -11.50
C LEU A 35 2.28 -6.71 -11.02
N HIS A 36 1.88 -7.86 -11.59
CA HIS A 36 0.67 -8.56 -11.18
C HIS A 36 0.64 -8.91 -9.69
N ARG A 37 1.79 -9.31 -9.12
CA ARG A 37 1.90 -9.60 -7.70
C ARG A 37 1.80 -8.33 -6.86
N ALA A 38 2.45 -7.25 -7.31
CA ALA A 38 2.39 -5.96 -6.64
C ALA A 38 0.96 -5.40 -6.63
N THR A 39 0.25 -5.46 -7.75
CA THR A 39 -1.17 -5.06 -7.87
C THR A 39 -2.08 -5.91 -6.99
N TRP A 40 -1.90 -7.23 -6.96
CA TRP A 40 -2.70 -8.08 -6.08
C TRP A 40 -2.51 -7.72 -4.60
N ILE A 41 -1.26 -7.54 -4.16
CA ILE A 41 -0.95 -7.11 -2.78
C ILE A 41 -1.56 -5.72 -2.50
N GLN A 42 -1.46 -4.79 -3.46
CA GLN A 42 -2.08 -3.46 -3.35
C GLN A 42 -3.59 -3.56 -3.13
N THR A 43 -4.30 -4.35 -3.93
CA THR A 43 -5.75 -4.57 -3.79
C THR A 43 -6.08 -5.14 -2.42
N GLU A 44 -5.35 -6.16 -1.98
CA GLU A 44 -5.58 -6.81 -0.68
C GLU A 44 -5.37 -5.86 0.51
N LEU A 45 -4.37 -4.98 0.43
CA LEU A 45 -4.10 -3.98 1.47
C LEU A 45 -5.20 -2.91 1.49
N LEU A 46 -5.63 -2.41 0.33
CA LEU A 46 -6.72 -1.43 0.24
C LEU A 46 -8.05 -1.99 0.75
N LEU A 47 -8.36 -3.27 0.47
CA LEU A 47 -9.56 -3.93 0.98
C LEU A 47 -9.50 -4.13 2.51
N THR A 48 -8.31 -4.34 3.06
CA THR A 48 -8.13 -4.60 4.49
C THR A 48 -8.08 -3.31 5.32
N PHE A 49 -7.41 -2.28 4.81
CA PHE A 49 -7.10 -1.03 5.50
C PHE A 49 -7.64 0.17 4.71
N GLY A 50 -8.96 0.23 4.51
CA GLY A 50 -9.58 1.35 3.79
C GLY A 50 -9.39 2.72 4.48
N PRO A 51 -9.74 3.82 3.79
CA PRO A 51 -9.70 5.16 4.36
C PRO A 51 -10.54 5.27 5.66
N PRO A 52 -10.12 6.11 6.64
CA PRO A 52 -8.97 7.01 6.60
C PRO A 52 -7.64 6.37 7.01
N VAL A 53 -7.61 5.07 7.34
CA VAL A 53 -6.43 4.40 7.90
C VAL A 53 -5.26 4.40 6.92
N ILE A 54 -5.53 4.08 5.65
CA ILE A 54 -4.59 4.24 4.55
C ILE A 54 -5.28 5.08 3.48
N GLY A 55 -4.63 6.17 3.06
CA GLY A 55 -5.15 7.01 1.99
C GLY A 55 -4.71 6.55 0.61
N SER A 56 -3.54 5.92 0.49
CA SER A 56 -3.09 5.37 -0.78
C SER A 56 -2.13 4.18 -0.62
N VAL A 57 -2.13 3.33 -1.64
CA VAL A 57 -1.10 2.30 -1.85
C VAL A 57 -0.51 2.53 -3.23
N THR A 58 0.78 2.86 -3.31
CA THR A 58 1.48 3.27 -4.53
C THR A 58 2.37 2.15 -5.04
N LEU A 59 2.37 1.93 -6.35
CA LEU A 59 3.27 1.00 -7.02
C LEU A 59 4.41 1.78 -7.68
N ILE A 60 5.66 1.43 -7.36
CA ILE A 60 6.85 2.06 -7.95
C ILE A 60 7.64 1.00 -8.73
N PRO A 61 7.56 0.99 -10.07
CA PRO A 61 8.41 0.12 -10.88
C PRO A 61 9.86 0.60 -10.82
N ARG A 62 10.79 -0.34 -10.68
CA ARG A 62 12.23 -0.09 -10.67
C ARG A 62 12.89 -0.87 -11.81
N MET A 63 13.73 -0.17 -12.59
CA MET A 63 14.31 -0.68 -13.83
C MET A 63 15.84 -0.83 -13.80
N SER A 64 16.54 -0.26 -12.82
CA SER A 64 18.01 -0.29 -12.77
C SER A 64 18.56 -1.64 -12.30
N ASP A 65 19.83 -1.91 -12.60
CA ASP A 65 20.53 -3.12 -12.13
C ASP A 65 20.67 -3.19 -10.61
N GLU A 66 20.86 -2.05 -9.94
CA GLU A 66 20.84 -1.95 -8.46
C GLU A 66 19.50 -2.43 -7.85
N THR A 67 18.42 -2.27 -8.59
CA THR A 67 17.07 -2.69 -8.18
C THR A 67 16.66 -4.06 -8.71
N ALA A 68 17.58 -4.80 -9.34
CA ALA A 68 17.29 -6.15 -9.83
C ALA A 68 16.80 -7.05 -8.69
N GLY A 69 15.66 -7.72 -8.93
CA GLY A 69 15.00 -8.59 -7.97
C GLY A 69 14.49 -7.89 -6.70
N ARG A 70 14.35 -6.56 -6.70
CA ARG A 70 13.76 -5.78 -5.60
C ARG A 70 12.25 -6.06 -5.52
N PHE A 71 11.77 -6.30 -4.31
CA PHE A 71 10.36 -6.23 -3.97
C PHE A 71 10.28 -5.78 -2.51
N ARG A 72 9.89 -4.52 -2.29
CA ARG A 72 9.84 -3.90 -0.96
C ARG A 72 8.48 -3.30 -0.70
N VAL A 73 8.02 -3.42 0.55
CA VAL A 73 6.79 -2.78 1.02
C VAL A 73 7.14 -1.83 2.15
N TRP A 74 6.81 -0.57 1.99
CA TRP A 74 7.04 0.50 2.94
C TRP A 74 5.72 1.05 3.46
N VAL A 75 5.70 1.48 4.72
CA VAL A 75 4.63 2.26 5.33
C VAL A 75 5.17 3.64 5.67
N SER A 76 4.48 4.69 5.23
CA SER A 76 4.80 6.08 5.56
C SER A 76 3.62 6.68 6.33
N ILE A 77 3.88 7.13 7.55
CA ILE A 77 2.89 7.77 8.44
C ILE A 77 3.32 9.24 8.61
N PRO A 78 2.42 10.23 8.41
CA PRO A 78 2.76 11.63 8.61
C PRO A 78 3.43 11.90 9.96
N GLY A 79 4.57 12.60 9.94
CA GLY A 79 5.34 12.92 11.14
C GLY A 79 6.27 11.80 11.65
N GLN A 80 6.39 10.67 10.94
CA GLN A 80 7.28 9.56 11.28
C GLN A 80 8.22 9.21 10.11
N GLU A 81 9.33 8.53 10.41
CA GLU A 81 10.17 7.93 9.36
C GLU A 81 9.44 6.76 8.68
N ALA A 82 9.70 6.57 7.38
CA ALA A 82 9.12 5.46 6.64
C ALA A 82 9.64 4.12 7.16
N SER A 83 8.73 3.20 7.45
CA SER A 83 9.02 1.87 7.98
C SER A 83 9.06 0.83 6.86
N LEU A 84 10.15 0.07 6.76
CA LEU A 84 10.25 -1.07 5.87
C LEU A 84 9.52 -2.27 6.48
N VAL A 85 8.43 -2.69 5.86
CA VAL A 85 7.59 -3.80 6.34
C VAL A 85 8.04 -5.14 5.77
N TRP A 86 8.54 -5.12 4.53
CA TRP A 86 9.01 -6.31 3.84
C TRP A 86 10.09 -5.97 2.82
N ASP A 87 11.16 -6.78 2.76
CA ASP A 87 12.09 -6.83 1.62
C ASP A 87 12.32 -8.28 1.23
N ARG A 88 12.04 -8.60 -0.04
CA ARG A 88 12.22 -9.95 -0.59
C ARG A 88 13.63 -10.50 -0.37
N LYS A 89 14.65 -9.65 -0.41
CA LYS A 89 16.04 -10.09 -0.25
C LYS A 89 16.34 -10.50 1.19
N THR A 90 15.82 -9.76 2.18
CA THR A 90 16.08 -10.03 3.60
C THR A 90 15.17 -11.11 4.17
N GLU A 91 13.94 -11.20 3.67
CA GLU A 91 12.93 -12.17 4.09
C GLU A 91 12.99 -13.49 3.30
N GLY A 92 13.89 -13.61 2.32
CA GLY A 92 14.08 -14.82 1.53
C GLY A 92 12.94 -15.14 0.55
N GLY A 93 12.01 -14.23 0.30
CA GLY A 93 10.86 -14.50 -0.56
C GLY A 93 9.82 -13.39 -0.62
N PHE A 94 8.73 -13.67 -1.33
CA PHE A 94 7.56 -12.79 -1.31
C PHE A 94 6.80 -12.95 0.00
N PRO A 95 6.13 -11.89 0.48
CA PRO A 95 5.34 -11.99 1.69
C PRO A 95 4.21 -13.00 1.52
N GLU A 96 4.00 -13.81 2.55
CA GLU A 96 2.69 -14.37 2.81
C GLU A 96 1.75 -13.23 3.20
N LEU A 97 0.59 -13.17 2.53
CA LEU A 97 -0.32 -12.04 2.66
C LEU A 97 -0.78 -11.82 4.10
N LYS A 98 -1.01 -12.92 4.83
CA LYS A 98 -1.36 -12.91 6.26
C LYS A 98 -0.31 -12.16 7.09
N VAL A 99 0.96 -12.54 6.96
CA VAL A 99 2.07 -11.93 7.70
C VAL A 99 2.23 -10.47 7.32
N LEU A 100 2.09 -10.13 6.03
CA LEU A 100 2.18 -8.74 5.58
C LEU A 100 1.06 -7.88 6.19
N LYS A 101 -0.19 -8.36 6.17
CA LYS A 101 -1.33 -7.65 6.76
C LYS A 101 -1.12 -7.45 8.27
N GLN A 102 -0.61 -8.45 8.99
CA GLN A 102 -0.27 -8.31 10.40
C GLN A 102 0.77 -7.21 10.63
N ARG A 103 1.92 -7.24 9.93
CA ARG A 103 2.97 -6.23 10.10
C ARG A 103 2.48 -4.82 9.74
N VAL A 104 1.66 -4.68 8.70
CA VAL A 104 1.05 -3.38 8.35
C VAL A 104 0.12 -2.90 9.45
N ARG A 105 -0.80 -3.76 9.92
CA ARG A 105 -1.72 -3.43 11.01
C ARG A 105 -0.98 -2.94 12.24
N ASP A 106 0.08 -3.65 12.65
CA ASP A 106 0.81 -3.33 13.87
C ASP A 106 1.39 -1.89 13.84
N LEU A 107 1.59 -1.33 12.64
CA LEU A 107 2.02 0.06 12.44
C LEU A 107 0.85 1.05 12.31
N VAL A 108 -0.20 0.70 11.54
CA VAL A 108 -1.24 1.67 11.14
C VAL A 108 -2.53 1.59 11.94
N GLN A 109 -2.83 0.44 12.54
CA GLN A 109 -4.08 0.19 13.26
C GLN A 109 -3.97 -1.00 14.23
N PRO A 110 -3.13 -0.93 15.29
CA PRO A 110 -2.74 -2.08 16.12
C PRO A 110 -3.92 -2.79 16.80
N ASP A 111 -4.99 -2.07 17.14
CA ASP A 111 -6.15 -2.62 17.85
C ASP A 111 -7.16 -3.35 16.93
N LYS A 112 -6.91 -3.39 15.60
CA LYS A 112 -7.81 -4.05 14.65
C LYS A 112 -7.59 -5.56 14.61
N SER A 113 -8.67 -6.34 14.82
CA SER A 113 -8.64 -7.77 14.51
C SER A 113 -8.66 -7.99 12.99
N LEU A 114 -7.81 -8.90 12.52
CA LEU A 114 -7.77 -9.37 11.13
C LEU A 114 -8.43 -10.76 10.96
N GLY A 115 -9.22 -11.19 11.95
CA GLY A 115 -9.95 -12.45 11.94
C GLY A 115 -9.01 -13.65 11.78
N HIS A 116 -9.20 -14.46 10.73
CA HIS A 116 -8.37 -15.63 10.46
C HIS A 116 -6.88 -15.31 10.25
N SER A 117 -6.56 -14.05 9.92
CA SER A 117 -5.18 -13.64 9.80
C SER A 117 -4.47 -13.53 11.16
N ASP A 118 -5.18 -13.46 12.29
CA ASP A 118 -4.57 -13.36 13.63
C ASP A 118 -4.21 -14.71 14.25
N ASN A 119 -4.87 -15.77 13.80
CA ASN A 119 -4.71 -17.09 14.38
C ASN A 119 -3.50 -17.81 13.77
N LYS A 120 -2.58 -18.32 14.60
CA LYS A 120 -1.56 -19.29 14.14
C LYS A 120 -2.26 -20.60 13.81
N HIS A 121 -2.45 -20.88 12.53
CA HIS A 121 -2.67 -22.21 11.98
C HIS A 121 -1.69 -22.34 10.84
#